data_AF-N9QRE7-F1
#
_entry.id   AF-N9QRE7-F1
#
_cell.length_a   1.000
_cell.length_b   1.000
_cell.length_c   1.000
_cell.angle_alpha   90.00
_cell.angle_beta   90.00
_cell.angle_gamma   90.00
#
_symmetry.space_group_name_H-M   'P 1'
#
loop_
_entity.id
_entity.type
_entity.pdbx_description
1 polymer ?
#
loop_
_entity_poly.entity_id
_entity_poly.type
_entity_poly.pdbx_seq_one_letter_code
_entity_poly.pdbx_strand_id
1 'polypeptide(L)'
;MSLNQKAGWRCYFKHWVIAMGLLLITAISCSLMQYFLGIDIFWFIVFAFIGSLSLIFSSLFAWLQLETGNSYFSTAMFVGFLNVYLVLFIYLDLTVSIDWAAVSAGEIQLTWYQKMVRSDLTFWIGFLFPFIFSVVHFSIRSRIAKSKN
;
A
#
# COMPACT_ATOMS: atom_id res chain seq x y z
N MET A 1 -10.72 25.79 -18.18
CA MET A 1 -10.15 24.43 -18.30
C MET A 1 -10.34 23.94 -19.73
N SER A 2 -9.26 23.67 -20.47
CA SER A 2 -9.32 23.18 -21.86
C SER A 2 -9.86 21.75 -21.93
N LEU A 3 -10.31 21.28 -23.11
CA LEU A 3 -10.82 19.91 -23.30
C LEU A 3 -9.78 18.85 -22.90
N ASN A 4 -8.51 19.04 -23.26
CA ASN A 4 -7.40 18.16 -22.86
C ASN A 4 -7.18 18.16 -21.35
N GLN A 5 -7.29 19.32 -20.70
CA GLN A 5 -7.14 19.43 -19.25
C GLN A 5 -8.30 18.73 -18.52
N LYS A 6 -9.53 18.81 -19.04
CA LYS A 6 -10.69 18.06 -18.51
C LYS A 6 -10.53 16.54 -18.67
N ALA A 7 -9.97 16.07 -19.78
CA ALA A 7 -9.71 14.66 -20.03
C ALA A 7 -8.65 14.09 -19.08
N GLY A 8 -7.54 14.81 -18.90
CA GLY A 8 -6.48 14.44 -17.95
C GLY A 8 -6.99 14.38 -16.51
N TRP A 9 -7.78 15.38 -16.08
CA TRP A 9 -8.41 15.39 -14.76
C TRP A 9 -9.33 14.19 -14.52
N ARG A 10 -10.19 13.83 -15.50
CA ARG A 10 -11.06 12.65 -15.37
C ARG A 10 -10.26 11.36 -15.28
N CYS A 11 -9.15 11.25 -16.02
CA CYS A 11 -8.29 10.07 -15.99
C CYS A 11 -7.60 9.94 -14.62
N TYR A 12 -6.98 11.02 -14.14
CA TYR A 12 -6.40 11.11 -12.80
C TYR A 12 -7.40 10.68 -11.72
N PHE A 13 -8.60 11.28 -11.74
CA PHE A 13 -9.61 11.02 -10.74
C PHE A 13 -10.06 9.55 -10.72
N LYS A 14 -10.15 8.89 -11.88
CA LYS A 14 -10.46 7.45 -11.95
C LYS A 14 -9.38 6.60 -11.30
N HIS A 15 -8.10 6.87 -11.59
CA HIS A 15 -7.00 6.16 -10.93
C HIS A 15 -7.02 6.40 -9.41
N TRP A 16 -7.28 7.63 -9.01
CA TRP A 16 -7.36 8.02 -7.61
C TRP A 16 -8.48 7.30 -6.87
N VAL A 17 -9.70 7.26 -7.43
CA VAL A 17 -10.85 6.57 -6.81
C VAL A 17 -10.60 5.08 -6.70
N ILE A 18 -10.00 4.44 -7.72
CA ILE A 18 -9.66 3.00 -7.66
C ILE A 18 -8.65 2.76 -6.54
N ALA A 19 -7.56 3.53 -6.50
CA ALA A 19 -6.52 3.37 -5.47
C ALA A 19 -7.07 3.63 -4.06
N MET A 20 -7.79 4.75 -3.88
CA MET A 20 -8.32 5.15 -2.59
C MET A 20 -9.41 4.21 -2.11
N GLY A 21 -10.31 3.77 -2.98
CA GLY A 21 -11.37 2.82 -2.63
C GLY A 21 -10.80 1.49 -2.14
N LEU A 22 -9.81 0.96 -2.85
CA LEU A 22 -9.10 -0.25 -2.47
C LEU A 22 -8.37 -0.09 -1.13
N LEU A 23 -7.66 1.01 -0.92
CA LEU A 23 -6.90 1.23 0.30
C LEU A 23 -7.79 1.59 1.50
N LEU A 24 -8.95 2.20 1.27
CA LEU A 24 -9.95 2.43 2.30
C LEU A 24 -10.50 1.10 2.84
N ILE A 25 -10.79 0.14 1.96
CA ILE A 25 -11.17 -1.22 2.36
C ILE A 25 -10.08 -1.87 3.22
N THR A 26 -8.81 -1.66 2.87
CA THR A 26 -7.66 -2.11 3.68
C THR A 26 -7.63 -1.44 5.04
N ALA A 27 -7.78 -0.11 5.11
CA ALA A 27 -7.80 0.63 6.36
C ALA A 27 -8.92 0.14 7.30
N ILE A 28 -10.13 -0.07 6.76
CA ILE A 28 -11.27 -0.63 7.50
C ILE A 28 -10.93 -2.05 7.99
N SER A 29 -10.42 -2.91 7.11
CA SER A 29 -10.07 -4.30 7.45
C SER A 29 -9.02 -4.36 8.57
N CYS A 30 -7.93 -3.60 8.47
CA CYS A 30 -6.87 -3.55 9.48
C CYS A 30 -7.38 -3.01 10.82
N SER A 31 -8.25 -2.00 10.77
CA SER A 31 -8.87 -1.42 11.97
C SER A 31 -9.81 -2.41 12.66
N LEU A 32 -10.70 -3.06 11.90
CA LEU A 32 -11.59 -4.10 12.42
C LEU A 32 -10.79 -5.29 13.00
N MET A 33 -9.68 -5.65 12.37
CA MET A 33 -8.81 -6.71 12.86
C MET A 33 -8.21 -6.39 14.23
N GLN A 34 -7.75 -5.16 14.47
CA GLN A 34 -7.34 -4.73 15.81
C GLN A 34 -8.50 -4.79 16.81
N TYR A 35 -9.67 -4.30 16.41
CA TYR A 35 -10.86 -4.30 17.26
C TYR A 35 -11.25 -5.73 17.70
N PHE A 36 -11.29 -6.69 16.77
CA PHE A 36 -11.66 -8.07 17.07
C PHE A 36 -10.60 -8.86 17.84
N LEU A 37 -9.32 -8.49 17.73
CA LEU A 37 -8.25 -9.09 18.54
C LEU A 37 -8.19 -8.52 19.97
N GLY A 38 -9.10 -7.61 20.33
CA GLY A 38 -9.21 -7.07 21.69
C GLY A 38 -8.09 -6.11 22.06
N ILE A 39 -7.36 -5.58 21.08
CA ILE A 39 -6.22 -4.68 21.28
C ILE A 39 -6.73 -3.25 21.42
N ASP A 40 -7.17 -2.89 22.63
CA ASP A 40 -7.46 -1.54 23.13
C ASP A 40 -8.30 -0.62 22.20
N ILE A 41 -8.42 0.66 22.58
CA ILE A 41 -9.06 1.72 21.78
C ILE A 41 -8.23 2.06 20.52
N PHE A 42 -7.09 1.42 20.24
CA PHE A 42 -6.18 1.81 19.14
C PHE A 42 -6.70 1.57 17.72
N TRP A 43 -7.81 0.84 17.55
CA TRP A 43 -8.38 0.55 16.22
C TRP A 43 -8.68 1.82 15.40
N PHE A 44 -9.13 2.91 16.04
CA PHE A 44 -9.39 4.18 15.36
C PHE A 44 -8.08 4.87 14.92
N ILE A 45 -7.01 4.70 15.69
CA ILE A 45 -5.68 5.26 15.36
C ILE A 45 -5.13 4.55 14.14
N VAL A 46 -5.25 3.22 14.05
CA VAL A 46 -4.85 2.47 12.86
C VAL A 46 -5.66 2.87 11.65
N PHE A 47 -6.97 3.05 11.80
CA PHE A 47 -7.80 3.56 10.71
C PHE A 47 -7.35 4.93 10.23
N ALA A 48 -7.12 5.88 11.14
CA ALA A 48 -6.68 7.23 10.81
C ALA A 48 -5.28 7.23 10.18
N PHE A 49 -4.36 6.42 10.70
CA PHE A 49 -3.00 6.31 10.19
C PHE A 49 -2.98 5.71 8.79
N ILE A 50 -3.55 4.52 8.58
CA ILE A 50 -3.60 3.88 7.26
C ILE A 50 -4.43 4.73 6.30
N GLY A 51 -5.54 5.31 6.74
CA GLY A 51 -6.38 6.19 5.93
C GLY A 51 -5.66 7.44 5.42
N SER A 52 -4.89 8.11 6.28
CA SER A 52 -4.10 9.28 5.88
C SER A 52 -2.98 8.91 4.90
N LEU A 53 -2.28 7.80 5.12
CA LEU A 53 -1.31 7.26 4.17
C LEU A 53 -1.96 6.90 2.85
N SER A 54 -3.16 6.32 2.88
CA SER A 54 -3.92 5.94 1.69
C SER A 54 -4.28 7.15 0.83
N LEU A 55 -4.64 8.27 1.45
CA LEU A 55 -4.91 9.53 0.74
C LEU A 55 -3.66 10.07 0.03
N ILE A 56 -2.53 10.13 0.74
CA ILE A 56 -1.26 10.62 0.18
C ILE A 56 -0.80 9.70 -0.95
N PHE A 57 -0.76 8.39 -0.69
CA PHE A 57 -0.37 7.39 -1.66
C PHE A 57 -1.26 7.45 -2.91
N SER A 58 -2.58 7.45 -2.75
CA SER A 58 -3.50 7.45 -3.89
C SER A 58 -3.34 8.69 -4.75
N SER A 59 -3.07 9.84 -4.13
CA SER A 59 -2.84 11.11 -4.83
C SER A 59 -1.57 11.08 -5.67
N LEU A 60 -0.45 10.62 -5.08
CA LEU A 60 0.83 10.49 -5.79
C LEU A 60 0.78 9.40 -6.85
N PHE A 61 0.16 8.26 -6.54
CA PHE A 61 0.10 7.12 -7.43
C PHE A 61 -0.80 7.40 -8.64
N ALA A 62 -1.97 8.02 -8.44
CA ALA A 62 -2.85 8.42 -9.53
C ALA A 62 -2.17 9.40 -10.50
N TRP A 63 -1.35 10.32 -9.97
CA TRP A 63 -0.55 11.19 -10.80
C TRP A 63 0.48 10.39 -11.61
N LEU A 64 1.22 9.46 -10.99
CA LEU A 64 2.13 8.58 -11.72
C LEU A 64 1.41 7.74 -12.79
N GLN A 65 0.22 7.21 -12.50
CA GLN A 65 -0.56 6.44 -13.48
C GLN A 65 -0.96 7.27 -14.70
N LEU A 66 -1.29 8.55 -14.48
CA LEU A 66 -1.56 9.51 -15.54
C LEU A 66 -0.32 9.74 -16.41
N GLU A 67 0.83 10.04 -15.79
CA GLU A 67 2.10 10.30 -16.51
C GLU A 67 2.60 9.07 -17.28
N THR A 68 2.45 7.89 -16.69
CA THR A 68 2.82 6.62 -17.33
C THR A 68 1.77 6.13 -18.34
N GLY A 69 0.59 6.76 -18.40
CA GLY A 69 -0.53 6.34 -19.23
C GLY A 69 -0.90 4.87 -19.01
N ASN A 70 -0.77 4.38 -17.78
CA ASN A 70 -1.08 2.99 -17.44
C ASN A 70 -2.60 2.77 -17.40
N SER A 71 -3.03 1.52 -17.58
CA SER A 71 -4.47 1.21 -17.59
C SER A 71 -5.06 1.24 -16.19
N TYR A 72 -6.37 1.47 -16.09
CA TYR A 72 -7.09 1.36 -14.80
C TYR A 72 -6.98 -0.04 -14.18
N PHE A 73 -6.89 -1.09 -15.01
CA PHE A 73 -6.66 -2.45 -14.54
C PHE A 73 -5.28 -2.60 -13.90
N SER A 74 -4.23 -2.02 -14.50
CA SER A 74 -2.88 -2.00 -13.92
C SER A 74 -2.88 -1.31 -12.55
N THR A 75 -3.61 -0.20 -12.40
CA THR A 75 -3.78 0.47 -11.11
C THR A 75 -4.43 -0.45 -10.08
N ALA A 76 -5.55 -1.09 -10.42
CA ALA A 76 -6.25 -2.00 -9.52
C ALA A 76 -5.35 -3.18 -9.10
N MET A 77 -4.57 -3.75 -10.03
CA MET A 77 -3.63 -4.82 -9.74
C MET A 77 -2.52 -4.38 -8.80
N PHE A 78 -1.83 -3.27 -9.10
CA PHE A 78 -0.71 -2.80 -8.28
C PHE A 78 -1.15 -2.41 -6.87
N VAL A 79 -2.29 -1.72 -6.73
CA VAL A 79 -2.85 -1.37 -5.42
C VAL A 79 -3.41 -2.62 -4.72
N GLY A 80 -4.00 -3.56 -5.46
CA GLY A 80 -4.49 -4.82 -4.91
C GLY A 80 -3.38 -5.65 -4.26
N PHE A 81 -2.20 -5.71 -4.86
CA PHE A 81 -1.04 -6.35 -4.23
C PHE A 81 -0.61 -5.63 -2.95
N LEU A 82 -0.57 -4.29 -2.97
CA LEU A 82 -0.28 -3.50 -1.77
C LEU A 82 -1.30 -3.77 -0.66
N ASN A 83 -2.59 -3.87 -0.99
CA ASN A 83 -3.64 -4.17 -0.03
C ASN A 83 -3.42 -5.51 0.67
N VAL A 84 -3.23 -6.58 -0.11
CA VAL A 84 -2.99 -7.92 0.44
C VAL A 84 -1.74 -7.90 1.33
N TYR A 85 -0.68 -7.23 0.87
CA TYR A 85 0.53 -7.06 1.64
C TYR A 85 0.27 -6.36 2.99
N LEU A 86 -0.44 -5.23 3.00
CA LEU A 86 -0.71 -4.46 4.22
C LEU A 86 -1.59 -5.24 5.21
N VAL A 87 -2.65 -5.90 4.73
CA VAL A 87 -3.52 -6.71 5.60
C VAL A 87 -2.71 -7.83 6.25
N LEU A 88 -1.90 -8.56 5.45
CA LEU A 88 -1.05 -9.62 5.98
C LEU A 88 0.00 -9.08 6.95
N PHE A 89 0.64 -7.96 6.62
CA PHE A 89 1.65 -7.36 7.48
C PHE A 89 1.09 -6.99 8.85
N ILE A 90 -0.05 -6.28 8.89
CA ILE A 90 -0.70 -5.92 10.15
C ILE A 90 -1.18 -7.19 10.88
N TYR A 91 -1.73 -8.17 10.18
CA TYR A 91 -2.15 -9.43 10.82
C TYR A 91 -0.97 -10.10 11.54
N LEU A 92 0.19 -10.20 10.88
CA LEU A 92 1.38 -10.77 11.46
C LEU A 92 1.91 -9.91 12.61
N ASP A 93 1.89 -8.59 12.49
CA ASP A 93 2.29 -7.68 13.57
C ASP A 93 1.42 -7.87 14.83
N LEU A 94 0.13 -8.14 14.66
CA LEU A 94 -0.76 -8.39 15.80
C LEU A 94 -0.64 -9.80 16.37
N THR A 95 -0.37 -10.81 15.55
CA THR A 95 -0.43 -12.23 15.96
C THR A 95 0.91 -12.85 16.33
N VAL A 96 2.03 -12.28 15.87
CA VAL A 96 3.37 -12.78 16.20
C VAL A 96 3.72 -12.40 17.64
N SER A 97 3.67 -13.41 18.51
CA SER A 97 4.04 -13.32 19.92
C SER A 97 5.53 -13.07 20.09
N ILE A 98 5.87 -12.08 20.91
CA ILE A 98 7.23 -11.75 21.32
C ILE A 98 7.23 -11.59 22.83
N ASP A 99 8.11 -12.34 23.51
CA ASP A 99 8.37 -12.12 24.93
C ASP A 99 9.30 -10.92 25.09
N TRP A 100 8.70 -9.74 25.18
CA TRP A 100 9.46 -8.49 25.34
C TRP A 100 10.23 -8.43 26.66
N ALA A 101 9.79 -9.14 27.70
CA ALA A 101 10.49 -9.20 28.97
C ALA A 101 11.82 -9.95 28.81
N ALA A 102 11.79 -11.15 28.21
CA ALA A 102 13.00 -11.93 27.93
C ALA A 102 13.94 -11.24 26.93
N VAL A 103 13.40 -10.52 25.94
CA VAL A 103 14.22 -9.71 25.01
C VAL A 103 14.89 -8.54 25.73
N SER A 104 14.18 -7.83 26.60
CA SER A 104 14.72 -6.69 27.37
C SER A 104 15.77 -7.12 28.39
N ALA A 105 15.61 -8.32 28.97
CA ALA A 105 16.57 -8.93 29.88
C ALA A 105 17.81 -9.49 29.15
N GLY A 106 17.81 -9.49 27.81
CA GLY A 106 18.91 -10.02 26.99
C GLY A 106 18.98 -11.56 26.95
N GLU A 107 17.96 -12.24 27.47
CA GLU A 107 17.89 -13.70 27.55
C GLU A 107 17.57 -14.33 26.19
N ILE A 108 16.81 -13.62 25.35
CA ILE A 108 16.40 -14.08 24.03
C ILE A 108 16.65 -12.99 23.00
N GLN A 109 17.25 -13.36 21.86
CA GLN A 109 17.31 -12.48 20.69
C GLN A 109 16.12 -12.74 19.77
N LEU A 110 15.56 -11.67 19.20
CA LEU A 110 14.51 -11.77 18.20
C LEU A 110 14.99 -12.59 16.99
N THR A 111 14.15 -13.52 16.55
CA THR A 111 14.35 -14.25 15.29
C THR A 111 14.32 -13.29 14.10
N TRP A 112 14.92 -13.67 12.99
CA TRP A 112 14.87 -12.88 11.74
C TRP A 112 13.43 -12.56 11.31
N TYR A 113 12.53 -13.53 11.45
CA TYR A 113 11.12 -13.36 11.15
C TYR A 113 10.46 -12.29 12.04
N GLN A 114 10.65 -12.36 13.36
CA GLN A 114 10.11 -11.36 14.29
C GLN A 114 10.70 -9.97 14.03
N LYS A 115 12.00 -9.88 13.71
CA LYS A 115 12.65 -8.62 13.32
C LYS A 115 12.02 -8.02 12.07
N MET A 116 11.73 -8.83 11.04
CA MET A 116 11.09 -8.36 9.83
C MET A 116 9.65 -7.89 10.07
N VAL A 117 8.86 -8.65 10.83
CA VAL A 117 7.46 -8.30 11.14
C VAL A 117 7.37 -7.01 11.95
N ARG A 118 8.33 -6.75 12.85
CA ARG A 118 8.40 -5.51 13.64
C ARG A 118 9.16 -4.37 12.98
N SER A 119 9.61 -4.53 11.73
CA SER A 119 10.42 -3.52 11.06
C SER A 119 9.56 -2.49 10.35
N ASP A 120 9.73 -1.22 10.72
CA ASP A 120 9.16 -0.08 9.98
C ASP A 120 9.60 -0.09 8.51
N LEU A 121 10.86 -0.44 8.25
CA LEU A 121 11.37 -0.53 6.88
C LEU A 121 10.60 -1.55 6.05
N THR A 122 10.31 -2.72 6.63
CA THR A 122 9.52 -3.74 5.96
C THR A 122 8.15 -3.17 5.60
N PHE A 123 7.45 -2.54 6.55
CA PHE A 123 6.16 -1.88 6.29
C PHE A 123 6.24 -0.88 5.11
N TRP A 124 7.23 0.02 5.12
CA TRP A 124 7.37 1.05 4.09
C TRP A 124 7.71 0.51 2.70
N ILE A 125 8.45 -0.61 2.62
CA ILE A 125 8.84 -1.19 1.33
C ILE A 125 7.62 -1.64 0.51
N GLY A 126 6.53 -2.03 1.18
CA GLY A 126 5.27 -2.37 0.53
C GLY A 126 4.75 -1.21 -0.33
N PHE A 127 4.80 0.01 0.20
CA PHE A 127 4.32 1.20 -0.52
C PHE A 127 5.17 1.57 -1.73
N LEU A 128 6.43 1.14 -1.80
CA LEU A 128 7.29 1.39 -2.97
C LEU A 128 6.93 0.49 -4.15
N PHE A 129 6.41 -0.72 -3.89
CA PHE A 129 6.14 -1.72 -4.91
C PHE A 129 5.25 -1.18 -6.07
N PRO A 130 4.09 -0.54 -5.82
CA PRO A 130 3.25 -0.04 -6.91
C PRO A 130 3.96 0.98 -7.80
N PHE A 131 4.77 1.87 -7.24
CA PHE A 131 5.50 2.89 -8.00
C PHE A 131 6.54 2.24 -8.93
N ILE A 132 7.35 1.33 -8.39
CA ILE A 132 8.40 0.64 -9.15
C ILE A 132 7.76 -0.15 -10.30
N PHE A 133 6.74 -0.94 -10.01
CA PHE A 133 6.08 -1.77 -11.02
C PHE A 133 5.34 -0.94 -12.08
N SER A 134 4.76 0.20 -11.69
CA SER A 134 4.16 1.13 -12.63
C SER A 134 5.17 1.65 -13.66
N VAL A 135 6.36 2.06 -13.20
CA VAL A 135 7.45 2.54 -14.07
C VAL A 135 7.98 1.42 -14.96
N VAL A 136 8.25 0.23 -14.39
CA VAL A 136 8.73 -0.93 -15.14
C VAL A 136 7.74 -1.35 -16.21
N HIS A 137 6.45 -1.43 -15.88
CA HIS A 137 5.39 -1.75 -16.83
C HIS A 137 5.35 -0.76 -18.01
N PHE A 138 5.46 0.54 -17.72
CA PHE A 138 5.58 1.57 -18.74
C PHE A 138 6.84 1.41 -19.62
N SER A 139 8.00 1.17 -19.01
CA SER A 139 9.26 0.95 -19.73
C SER A 139 9.20 -0.27 -20.66
N ILE A 140 8.57 -1.37 -20.23
CA ILE A 140 8.41 -2.56 -21.06
C ILE A 140 7.47 -2.27 -22.22
N ARG A 141 6.29 -1.68 -21.96
CA ARG A 141 5.30 -1.35 -22.99
C ARG A 141 5.87 -0.40 -24.04
N SER A 142 6.60 0.63 -23.62
CA SER A 142 7.21 1.60 -24.54
C SER A 142 8.29 0.98 -25.41
N ARG A 143 9.11 0.06 -24.88
CA ARG A 143 10.08 -0.72 -25.67
C ARG A 143 9.40 -1.61 -26.71
N ILE A 144 8.34 -2.32 -26.32
CA ILE A 144 7.58 -3.18 -27.25
C ILE A 144 6.97 -2.36 -28.38
N ALA A 145 6.41 -1.18 -28.08
CA ALA A 145 5.86 -0.29 -29.11
C ALA A 145 6.94 0.19 -30.09
N LYS A 146 8.13 0.54 -29.60
CA LYS A 146 9.27 0.93 -30.45
C LYS A 146 9.79 -0.20 -31.33
N SER A 147 9.73 -1.45 -30.87
CA SER A 147 10.20 -2.62 -31.65
C SER A 147 9.24 -3.04 -32.77
N LYS A 148 7.99 -2.55 -32.76
CA LYS A 148 6.96 -2.90 -33.75
C LYS A 148 6.83 -1.86 -34.89
N ASN A 149 7.47 -0.70 -34.74
CA ASN A 149 7.56 0.35 -35.75
C ASN A 149 8.92 0.30 -36.43
#